data_AF-A0A147IN89-F1
#
_entry.id   AF-A0A147IN89-F1
#
_cell.length_a   1.000
_cell.length_b   1.000
_cell.length_c   1.000
_cell.angle_alpha   90.00
_cell.angle_beta   90.00
_cell.angle_gamma   90.00
#
_symmetry.space_group_name_H-M   'P 1'
#
loop_
_entity.id
_entity.type
_entity.pdbx_description
1 polymer ?
#
loop_
_entity_poly.entity_id
_entity_poly.type
_entity_poly.pdbx_seq_one_letter_code
_entity_poly.pdbx_strand_id
1 'polypeptide(L)'
;MTTNDTPRWMLPLLAAGQAQKELTHNEALSLLDLVVQPCVEAVGVNAPPASPLPGQAWIVGDRPDDIWTGRAGMMAGWTEGGWRFLVPRVGLSVWSRADDCRCEWDGNQWRLGRVAARSLVIEGKKVVGAQRPGIALPSGGQVVDSEARLALNAIIGALRDHGLVAAG
;
A
#
# COMPACT_ATOMS: atom_id res chain seq x y z
N MET A 1 -13.66 -32.72 10.45
CA MET A 1 -12.45 -32.09 11.03
C MET A 1 -12.81 -30.66 11.29
N THR A 2 -12.98 -30.27 12.55
CA THR A 2 -13.35 -28.91 12.94
C THR A 2 -12.14 -28.01 12.72
N THR A 3 -12.23 -27.14 11.71
CA THR A 3 -11.21 -26.15 11.35
C THR A 3 -10.98 -25.23 12.54
N ASN A 4 -9.87 -25.41 13.24
CA ASN A 4 -9.49 -24.55 14.37
C ASN A 4 -8.23 -23.80 13.98
N ASP A 5 -8.20 -23.24 12.77
CA ASP A 5 -7.04 -22.57 12.20
C ASP A 5 -7.45 -21.18 11.65
N THR A 6 -6.50 -20.25 11.58
CA THR A 6 -6.74 -18.95 10.95
C THR A 6 -6.91 -19.07 9.42
N PRO A 7 -7.70 -18.17 8.79
CA PRO A 7 -8.14 -18.38 7.41
C PRO A 7 -7.05 -18.23 6.34
N ARG A 8 -6.01 -17.40 6.55
CA ARG A 8 -5.01 -17.11 5.50
C ARG A 8 -3.78 -17.99 5.60
N TRP A 9 -3.27 -18.19 6.81
CA TRP A 9 -2.01 -18.88 7.07
C TRP A 9 -2.17 -20.20 7.80
N MET A 10 -3.41 -20.62 8.08
CA MET A 10 -3.72 -21.86 8.80
C MET A 10 -2.98 -21.94 10.14
N LEU A 11 -2.91 -20.82 10.87
CA LEU A 11 -2.28 -20.79 12.20
C LEU A 11 -3.20 -21.52 13.20
N PRO A 12 -2.70 -22.51 13.94
CA PRO A 12 -3.54 -23.31 14.82
C PRO A 12 -4.03 -22.50 16.01
N LEU A 13 -5.34 -22.50 16.20
CA LEU A 13 -6.03 -21.89 17.32
C LEU A 13 -6.11 -22.88 18.50
N LEU A 14 -6.10 -22.34 19.70
CA LEU A 14 -6.37 -23.12 20.90
C LEU A 14 -7.84 -23.55 20.93
N ALA A 15 -8.10 -24.79 21.31
CA ALA A 15 -9.45 -25.29 21.54
C ALA A 15 -10.11 -24.55 22.72
N ALA A 16 -11.44 -24.58 22.78
CA ALA A 16 -12.18 -24.05 23.92
C ALA A 16 -11.86 -24.81 25.23
N GLY A 17 -12.01 -24.15 26.38
CA GLY A 17 -11.83 -24.77 27.69
C GLY A 17 -10.38 -24.77 28.18
N GLN A 18 -9.52 -23.90 27.64
CA GLN A 18 -8.12 -23.76 28.05
C GLN A 18 -7.94 -22.68 29.13
N ALA A 19 -8.85 -22.69 30.11
CA ALA A 19 -8.92 -21.70 31.18
C ALA A 19 -8.97 -20.25 30.64
N GLN A 20 -9.73 -20.03 29.56
CA GLN A 20 -9.95 -18.75 28.88
C GLN A 20 -8.70 -18.12 28.22
N LYS A 21 -7.55 -18.78 28.25
CA LYS A 21 -6.35 -18.34 27.52
C LYS A 21 -6.58 -18.32 26.01
N GLU A 22 -7.42 -19.24 25.53
CA GLU A 22 -7.83 -19.35 24.13
C GLU A 22 -8.39 -18.04 23.59
N LEU A 23 -9.10 -17.24 24.42
CA LEU A 23 -9.71 -16.00 23.96
C LEU A 23 -8.65 -14.99 23.53
N THR A 24 -7.72 -14.66 24.43
CA THR A 24 -6.67 -13.67 24.16
C THR A 24 -5.68 -14.17 23.12
N HIS A 25 -5.31 -15.46 23.17
CA HIS A 25 -4.33 -16.02 22.24
C HIS A 25 -4.89 -16.13 20.82
N ASN A 26 -6.11 -16.64 20.65
CA ASN A 26 -6.72 -16.78 19.33
C ASN A 26 -7.04 -15.43 18.71
N GLU A 27 -7.38 -14.41 19.53
CA GLU A 27 -7.53 -13.04 19.04
C GLU A 27 -6.20 -12.49 18.50
N ALA A 28 -5.09 -12.71 19.22
CA ALA A 28 -3.76 -12.31 18.74
C ALA A 28 -3.38 -13.03 17.43
N LEU A 29 -3.67 -14.32 17.30
CA LEU A 29 -3.43 -15.09 16.08
C LEU A 29 -4.31 -14.60 14.91
N SER A 30 -5.58 -14.28 15.18
CA SER A 30 -6.50 -13.72 14.17
C SER A 30 -6.01 -12.37 13.64
N LEU A 31 -5.47 -11.51 14.51
CA LEU A 31 -4.85 -10.25 14.08
C LEU A 31 -3.55 -10.48 13.31
N LEU A 32 -2.69 -11.40 13.77
CA LEU A 32 -1.45 -11.77 13.08
C LEU A 32 -1.71 -12.30 11.68
N ASP A 33 -2.73 -13.14 11.51
CA ASP A 33 -3.13 -13.69 10.22
C ASP A 33 -3.45 -12.59 9.19
N LEU A 34 -4.08 -11.51 9.64
CA LEU A 34 -4.43 -10.35 8.80
C LEU A 34 -3.20 -9.50 8.43
N VAL A 35 -2.28 -9.27 9.37
CA VAL A 35 -1.16 -8.33 9.19
C VAL A 35 0.13 -8.95 8.67
N VAL A 36 0.30 -10.26 8.75
CA VAL A 36 1.43 -10.95 8.13
C VAL A 36 1.20 -11.02 6.62
N GLN A 37 2.12 -10.43 5.86
CA GLN A 37 2.01 -10.27 4.40
C GLN A 37 0.62 -9.73 4.00
N PRO A 38 0.22 -8.55 4.51
CA PRO A 38 -1.17 -8.13 4.47
C PRO A 38 -1.61 -7.85 3.04
N CYS A 39 -2.80 -8.33 2.71
CA CYS A 39 -3.44 -8.17 1.42
C CYS A 39 -4.88 -7.74 1.67
N VAL A 40 -5.31 -6.67 1.01
CA VAL A 40 -6.67 -6.13 1.10
C VAL A 40 -7.34 -6.24 -0.26
N GLU A 41 -8.63 -6.47 -0.24
CA GLU A 41 -9.46 -6.52 -1.44
C GLU A 41 -9.55 -5.14 -2.10
N ALA A 42 -9.71 -4.08 -1.30
CA ALA A 42 -9.72 -2.69 -1.77
C ALA A 42 -9.33 -1.70 -0.68
N VAL A 43 -8.94 -0.50 -1.12
CA VAL A 43 -8.62 0.64 -0.25
C VAL A 43 -9.69 1.71 -0.32
N GLY A 44 -10.07 2.29 0.82
CA GLY A 44 -10.99 3.42 0.88
C GLY A 44 -12.47 3.04 0.82
N VAL A 45 -12.84 1.82 1.23
CA VAL A 45 -14.22 1.34 1.21
C VAL A 45 -14.97 1.89 2.44
N ASN A 46 -16.13 2.51 2.23
CA ASN A 46 -16.91 3.11 3.32
C ASN A 46 -17.96 2.14 3.89
N ALA A 47 -18.60 1.34 3.03
CA ALA A 47 -19.60 0.37 3.43
C ALA A 47 -19.02 -1.04 3.57
N PRO A 48 -19.27 -1.76 4.68
CA PRO A 48 -18.84 -3.15 4.81
C PRO A 48 -19.45 -3.99 3.68
N PRO A 49 -18.67 -4.86 3.03
CA PRO A 49 -19.21 -5.82 2.07
C PRO A 49 -20.31 -6.68 2.71
N ALA A 50 -21.36 -7.00 1.95
CA ALA A 50 -22.51 -7.77 2.47
C ALA A 50 -22.20 -9.26 2.71
N SER A 51 -21.18 -9.81 2.06
CA SER A 51 -20.81 -11.23 2.17
C SER A 51 -19.30 -11.44 2.13
N PRO A 52 -18.56 -10.91 3.13
CA PRO A 52 -17.13 -11.10 3.22
C PRO A 52 -16.81 -12.57 3.58
N LEU A 53 -15.73 -13.09 3.02
CA LEU A 53 -15.19 -14.41 3.35
C LEU A 53 -14.09 -14.29 4.40
N PRO A 54 -13.96 -15.26 5.33
CA PRO A 54 -12.90 -15.24 6.33
C PRO A 54 -11.52 -15.05 5.69
N GLY A 55 -10.71 -14.17 6.27
CA GLY A 55 -9.37 -13.82 5.77
C GLY A 55 -9.35 -12.65 4.77
N GLN A 56 -10.50 -12.20 4.27
CA GLN A 56 -10.56 -10.98 3.47
C GLN A 56 -10.42 -9.74 4.37
N ALA A 57 -9.83 -8.68 3.79
CA ALA A 57 -9.62 -7.42 4.49
C ALA A 57 -9.78 -6.22 3.55
N TRP A 58 -10.06 -5.06 4.13
CA TRP A 58 -10.23 -3.79 3.45
C TRP A 58 -9.55 -2.68 4.24
N ILE A 59 -9.15 -1.62 3.55
CA ILE A 59 -8.89 -0.35 4.23
C ILE A 59 -10.17 0.48 4.24
N VAL A 60 -10.61 0.84 5.44
CA VAL A 60 -11.81 1.64 5.64
C VAL A 60 -11.59 3.06 5.13
N GLY A 61 -12.56 3.59 4.38
CA GLY A 61 -12.53 4.93 3.82
C GLY A 61 -12.72 6.04 4.86
N ASP A 62 -12.93 7.25 4.36
CA ASP A 62 -13.00 8.48 5.15
C ASP A 62 -14.35 8.68 5.86
N ARG A 63 -15.41 8.06 5.34
CA ARG A 63 -16.79 8.22 5.78
C ARG A 63 -17.44 6.84 5.95
N PRO A 64 -16.93 6.02 6.86
CA PRO A 64 -17.48 4.69 7.06
C PRO A 64 -18.90 4.73 7.60
N ASP A 65 -19.70 3.75 7.21
CA ASP A 65 -21.07 3.56 7.66
C ASP A 65 -21.25 2.24 8.42
N ASP A 66 -22.47 2.00 8.92
CA ASP A 66 -22.86 0.80 9.67
C ASP A 66 -21.82 0.43 10.77
N ILE A 67 -21.45 -0.84 10.90
CA ILE A 67 -20.49 -1.35 11.88
C ILE A 67 -19.06 -0.82 11.69
N TRP A 68 -18.76 -0.16 10.56
CA TRP A 68 -17.47 0.51 10.32
C TRP A 68 -17.44 1.96 10.83
N THR A 69 -18.56 2.52 11.29
CA THR A 69 -18.64 3.88 11.83
C THR A 69 -17.55 4.13 12.90
N GLY A 70 -16.78 5.22 12.74
CA GLY A 70 -15.67 5.58 13.63
C GLY A 70 -14.36 4.81 13.39
N ARG A 71 -14.27 4.01 12.32
CA ARG A 71 -13.08 3.21 11.97
C ARG A 71 -12.35 3.71 10.73
N ALA A 72 -12.48 4.99 10.39
CA ALA A 72 -11.88 5.59 9.20
C ALA A 72 -10.36 5.34 9.15
N GLY A 73 -9.85 4.92 7.99
CA GLY A 73 -8.44 4.61 7.76
C GLY A 73 -7.92 3.33 8.43
N MET A 74 -8.73 2.63 9.25
CA MET A 74 -8.33 1.35 9.84
C MET A 74 -8.32 0.23 8.79
N MET A 75 -7.54 -0.82 9.03
CA MET A 75 -7.71 -2.08 8.31
C MET A 75 -8.84 -2.87 8.97
N ALA A 76 -9.85 -3.23 8.19
CA ALA A 76 -10.96 -4.08 8.61
C ALA A 76 -10.79 -5.48 8.00
N GLY A 77 -10.56 -6.50 8.82
CA GLY A 77 -10.48 -7.90 8.41
C GLY A 77 -11.71 -8.69 8.86
N TRP A 78 -12.18 -9.61 8.03
CA TRP A 78 -13.27 -10.51 8.37
C TRP A 78 -12.74 -11.87 8.83
N THR A 79 -13.29 -12.36 9.93
CA THR A 79 -12.99 -13.68 10.51
C THR A 79 -14.29 -14.45 10.73
N GLU A 80 -14.21 -15.72 11.11
CA GLU A 80 -15.39 -16.48 11.54
C GLU A 80 -16.07 -15.83 12.77
N GLY A 81 -15.30 -15.14 13.62
CA GLY A 81 -15.78 -14.36 14.76
C GLY A 81 -16.17 -12.92 14.43
N GLY A 82 -16.37 -12.60 13.15
CA GLY A 82 -16.77 -11.29 12.65
C GLY A 82 -15.62 -10.33 12.34
N TRP A 83 -15.92 -9.02 12.30
CA TRP A 83 -14.97 -7.97 11.98
C TRP A 83 -13.88 -7.81 13.04
N ARG A 84 -12.66 -7.55 12.58
CA ARG A 84 -11.52 -7.08 13.37
C ARG A 84 -10.96 -5.82 12.75
N PHE A 85 -10.72 -4.82 13.59
CA PHE A 85 -10.22 -3.52 13.17
C PHE A 85 -8.83 -3.31 13.74
N LEU A 86 -7.89 -2.99 12.85
CA LEU A 86 -6.52 -2.70 13.21
C LEU A 86 -6.19 -1.24 12.87
N VAL A 87 -5.73 -0.52 13.89
CA VAL A 87 -5.20 0.83 13.74
C VAL A 87 -3.83 0.73 13.06
N PRO A 88 -3.63 1.34 11.87
CA PRO A 88 -2.36 1.27 11.18
C PRO A 88 -1.28 2.05 11.93
N ARG A 89 -0.04 1.55 11.84
CA ARG A 89 1.17 2.24 12.32
C ARG A 89 1.98 2.70 11.12
N VAL A 90 2.75 3.78 11.28
CA VAL A 90 3.62 4.31 10.21
C VAL A 90 4.49 3.17 9.65
N GLY A 91 4.51 3.04 8.32
CA GLY A 91 5.25 2.00 7.62
C GLY A 91 4.49 0.69 7.40
N LEU A 92 3.28 0.54 7.97
CA LEU A 92 2.42 -0.61 7.63
C LEU A 92 2.14 -0.59 6.12
N SER A 93 2.53 -1.67 5.44
CA SER A 93 2.48 -1.77 4.00
C SER A 93 1.67 -3.00 3.56
N VAL A 94 0.58 -2.75 2.84
CA VAL A 94 -0.42 -3.75 2.42
C VAL A 94 -0.44 -3.85 0.89
N TRP A 95 -0.72 -5.03 0.35
CA TRP A 95 -1.03 -5.17 -1.08
C TRP A 95 -2.52 -4.90 -1.31
N SER A 96 -2.87 -3.99 -2.23
CA SER A 96 -4.26 -3.82 -2.68
C SER A 96 -4.49 -4.66 -3.93
N ARG A 97 -5.47 -5.57 -3.89
CA ARG A 97 -5.87 -6.35 -5.07
C ARG A 97 -6.54 -5.47 -6.12
N ALA A 98 -7.39 -4.53 -5.71
CA ALA A 98 -8.09 -3.64 -6.62
C ALA A 98 -7.16 -2.71 -7.40
N ASP A 99 -6.06 -2.26 -6.77
CA ASP A 99 -5.14 -1.26 -7.34
C ASP A 99 -3.85 -1.88 -7.90
N ASP A 100 -3.66 -3.19 -7.78
CA ASP A 100 -2.46 -3.95 -8.20
C ASP A 100 -1.13 -3.31 -7.73
N CYS A 101 -1.14 -2.76 -6.52
CA CYS A 101 0.03 -2.08 -5.97
C CYS A 101 0.11 -2.17 -4.46
N ARG A 102 1.29 -1.80 -3.94
CA ARG A 102 1.49 -1.67 -2.49
C ARG A 102 0.97 -0.32 -2.01
N CYS A 103 0.29 -0.34 -0.87
CA CYS A 103 -0.19 0.83 -0.18
C CYS A 103 0.48 0.93 1.19
N GLU A 104 0.90 2.12 1.59
CA GLU A 104 1.63 2.34 2.84
C GLU A 104 0.91 3.39 3.69
N TRP A 105 0.80 3.15 5.00
CA TRP A 105 0.35 4.16 5.94
C TRP A 105 1.50 5.12 6.29
N ASP A 106 1.35 6.40 5.93
CA ASP A 106 2.38 7.43 6.16
C ASP A 106 2.31 8.11 7.54
N GLY A 107 1.33 7.71 8.38
CA GLY A 107 1.04 8.35 9.67
C GLY A 107 -0.20 9.24 9.64
N ASN A 108 -0.66 9.64 8.46
CA ASN A 108 -1.85 10.47 8.28
C ASN A 108 -2.85 9.87 7.29
N GLN A 109 -2.36 9.23 6.23
CA GLN A 109 -3.20 8.61 5.20
C GLN A 109 -2.53 7.40 4.54
N TRP A 110 -3.33 6.59 3.87
CA TRP A 110 -2.83 5.53 3.00
C TRP A 110 -2.35 6.11 1.68
N ARG A 111 -1.12 5.77 1.30
CA ARG A 111 -0.51 6.14 0.01
C ARG A 111 -0.48 4.95 -0.90
N LEU A 112 -1.19 5.02 -2.01
CA LEU A 112 -1.26 3.96 -3.01
C LEU A 112 -0.12 4.11 -4.02
N GLY A 113 0.53 3.01 -4.37
CA GLY A 113 1.53 2.96 -5.46
C GLY A 113 2.80 3.78 -5.23
N ARG A 114 2.96 4.42 -4.08
CA ARG A 114 4.14 5.21 -3.76
C ARG A 114 5.30 4.29 -3.40
N VAL A 115 6.41 4.44 -4.12
CA VAL A 115 7.68 3.75 -3.79
C VAL A 115 8.62 4.76 -3.14
N ALA A 116 8.77 4.69 -1.81
CA ALA A 116 9.78 5.46 -1.08
C ALA A 116 11.11 4.70 -1.09
N ALA A 117 12.06 5.14 -1.91
CA ALA A 117 13.38 4.51 -2.02
C ALA A 117 14.51 5.56 -2.09
N ARG A 118 15.70 5.20 -1.60
CA ARG A 118 16.91 6.02 -1.78
C ARG A 118 17.50 5.91 -3.19
N SER A 119 17.32 4.75 -3.82
CA SER A 119 17.73 4.47 -5.19
C SER A 119 16.99 3.25 -5.74
N LEU A 120 16.71 3.27 -7.04
CA LEU A 120 16.28 2.09 -7.79
C LEU A 120 17.52 1.46 -8.45
N VAL A 121 17.69 0.15 -8.26
CA VAL A 121 18.80 -0.63 -8.81
C VAL A 121 18.22 -1.81 -9.59
N ILE A 122 18.62 -1.97 -10.84
CA ILE A 122 18.19 -3.06 -11.74
C ILE A 122 19.45 -3.81 -12.16
N GLU A 123 19.48 -5.12 -11.93
CA GLU A 123 20.65 -5.98 -12.25
C GLU A 123 21.98 -5.43 -11.71
N GLY A 124 21.95 -4.89 -10.47
CA GLY A 124 23.13 -4.30 -9.82
C GLY A 124 23.51 -2.89 -10.30
N LYS A 125 22.82 -2.33 -11.29
CA LYS A 125 23.06 -0.98 -11.80
C LYS A 125 22.05 0.02 -11.24
N LYS A 126 22.54 1.12 -10.68
CA LYS A 126 21.68 2.23 -10.23
C LYS A 126 21.02 2.89 -11.44
N VAL A 127 19.69 2.85 -11.49
CA VAL A 127 18.89 3.44 -12.58
C VAL A 127 18.21 4.75 -12.17
N VAL A 128 17.76 4.88 -10.92
CA VAL A 128 17.14 6.12 -10.38
C VAL A 128 17.78 6.46 -9.03
N GLY A 129 18.01 7.75 -8.80
CA GLY A 129 18.47 8.29 -7.51
C GLY A 129 17.73 9.58 -7.18
N ALA A 130 18.31 10.39 -6.29
CA ALA A 130 17.79 11.72 -6.02
C ALA A 130 17.72 12.57 -7.31
N GLN A 131 16.70 13.43 -7.38
CA GLN A 131 16.55 14.41 -8.45
C GLN A 131 17.81 15.27 -8.59
N ARG A 132 18.23 15.54 -9.83
CA ARG A 132 19.39 16.38 -10.14
C ARG A 132 18.97 17.83 -10.46
N PRO A 133 19.91 18.80 -10.46
CA PRO A 133 19.63 20.14 -10.95
C PRO A 133 19.10 20.14 -12.39
N GLY A 134 18.33 21.17 -12.74
CA GLY A 134 17.74 21.34 -14.06
C GLY A 134 18.78 21.48 -15.16
N ILE A 135 18.50 20.90 -16.33
CA ILE A 135 19.31 21.07 -17.54
C ILE A 135 18.79 22.27 -18.31
N ALA A 136 19.66 23.22 -18.64
CA ALA A 136 19.29 24.40 -19.43
C ALA A 136 18.99 24.03 -20.89
N LEU A 137 18.03 24.73 -21.50
CA LEU A 137 17.73 24.53 -22.92
C LEU A 137 18.85 25.14 -23.78
N PRO A 138 19.15 24.56 -24.96
CA PRO A 138 20.12 25.14 -25.89
C PRO A 138 19.71 26.54 -26.34
N SER A 139 20.55 27.53 -26.06
CA SER A 139 20.33 28.94 -26.43
C SER A 139 21.37 29.51 -27.42
N GLY A 140 22.51 28.83 -27.61
CA GLY A 140 23.60 29.28 -28.48
C GLY A 140 23.70 28.54 -29.84
N GLY A 141 24.82 28.75 -30.53
CA GLY A 141 25.17 28.11 -31.81
C GLY A 141 25.15 29.07 -32.99
N GLN A 142 26.24 29.09 -33.78
CA GLN A 142 26.33 29.90 -35.02
C GLN A 142 25.57 29.25 -36.19
N VAL A 143 25.53 27.92 -36.24
CA VAL A 143 24.70 27.13 -37.16
C VAL A 143 23.73 26.33 -36.30
N VAL A 144 22.43 26.55 -36.51
CA VAL A 144 21.36 25.94 -35.71
C VAL A 144 20.59 24.94 -36.56
N ASP A 145 20.65 23.68 -36.15
CA ASP A 145 19.71 22.67 -36.60
C ASP A 145 18.43 22.76 -35.77
N SER A 146 17.32 23.12 -36.42
CA SER A 146 16.03 23.33 -35.76
C SER A 146 15.38 22.03 -35.30
N GLU A 147 15.52 20.95 -36.07
CA GLU A 147 14.95 19.64 -35.73
C GLU A 147 15.65 19.06 -34.51
N ALA A 148 16.99 19.13 -34.48
CA ALA A 148 17.78 18.71 -33.33
C ALA A 148 17.46 19.54 -32.08
N ARG A 149 17.29 20.86 -32.21
CA ARG A 149 16.92 21.73 -31.07
C ARG A 149 15.56 21.37 -30.49
N LEU A 150 14.57 21.09 -31.34
CA LEU A 150 13.24 20.66 -30.90
C LEU A 150 13.31 19.33 -30.16
N ALA A 151 14.06 18.36 -30.69
CA ALA A 151 14.25 17.05 -30.06
C ALA A 151 14.91 17.17 -28.68
N LEU A 152 15.96 17.97 -28.54
CA LEU A 152 16.62 18.21 -27.25
C LEU A 152 15.69 18.87 -26.23
N ASN A 153 14.92 19.87 -26.65
CA ASN A 153 13.94 20.52 -25.78
C ASN A 153 12.88 19.53 -25.30
N ALA A 154 12.38 18.64 -26.17
CA ALA A 154 11.42 17.61 -25.82
C ALA A 154 11.99 16.59 -24.83
N ILE A 155 13.24 16.15 -25.03
CA ILE A 155 13.92 15.22 -24.11
C ILE A 155 14.09 15.87 -22.73
N ILE A 156 14.57 17.12 -22.66
CA ILE A 156 14.71 17.84 -21.39
C ILE A 156 13.35 18.03 -20.70
N GLY A 157 12.30 18.33 -21.47
CA GLY A 157 10.92 18.37 -20.97
C GLY A 157 10.51 17.06 -20.31
N ALA A 158 10.67 15.94 -21.01
CA ALA A 158 10.34 14.62 -20.48
C ALA A 158 11.12 14.29 -19.19
N LEU A 159 12.42 14.63 -19.11
CA LEU A 159 13.21 14.42 -17.91
C LEU A 159 12.71 15.23 -16.69
N ARG A 160 12.19 16.44 -16.92
CA ARG A 160 11.59 17.30 -15.89
C ARG A 160 10.23 16.76 -15.44
N ASP A 161 9.39 16.36 -16.39
CA ASP A 161 8.05 15.82 -16.12
C ASP A 161 8.12 14.51 -15.33
N HIS A 162 9.13 13.67 -15.60
CA HIS A 162 9.41 12.48 -14.79
C HIS A 162 10.06 12.79 -13.43
N GLY A 163 10.47 14.04 -13.16
CA GLY A 163 11.14 14.45 -11.91
C GLY A 163 12.59 14.01 -11.79
N LEU A 164 13.24 13.57 -12.87
CA LEU A 164 14.66 13.15 -12.86
C LEU A 164 15.60 14.35 -12.70
N VAL A 165 15.22 15.49 -13.26
CA VAL A 165 15.88 16.79 -13.07
C VAL A 165 14.88 17.84 -12.61
N ALA A 166 15.33 18.85 -11.88
CA ALA A 166 14.48 19.96 -11.45
C ALA A 166 13.99 20.79 -12.66
N ALA A 167 12.85 21.45 -12.50
CA ALA A 167 12.47 22.55 -13.39
C ALA A 167 13.57 23.63 -13.30
N GLY A 168 14.07 24.05 -14.46
CA GLY A 168 15.09 25.09 -14.57
C GLY A 168 14.52 26.48 -14.39
#